data_AF-A0AA45WTI5-F1
#
_entry.id   AF-A0AA45WTI5-F1
#
_cell.length_a   1.000
_cell.length_b   1.000
_cell.length_c   1.000
_cell.angle_alpha   90.00
_cell.angle_beta   90.00
_cell.angle_gamma   90.00
#
_symmetry.space_group_name_H-M   'P 1'
#
loop_
_entity.id
_entity.type
_entity.pdbx_description
1 polymer ?
#
loop_
_entity_poly.entity_id
_entity_poly.type
_entity_poly.pdbx_seq_one_letter_code
_entity_poly.pdbx_strand_id
1 'polypeptide(L)'
;MKRSLVNLGYFIREAFTLLKLNGVSHLLSFVSIALAFFLLSLVVSTWWVSLQIIDTLQQEAEISVFISEDISQTDQEALTASITAIPGVMGVRMVSETEAFEQMAAILGEEAEVLTYFDENPFDAYLETSVDPSQAAVIYQELLLLSGVRHIRDNREVLHQIQSLTNLQRVLGLLFIAAAGTATLVVISHLIRQGVYQNRNQIHTLKLLGAPPSFIALPFLMVGLGLTLGGGLLATLFTRWALYLGYQQLAAPLPFIPLPPLTVLFRNTSLVILSLSLLLGIAGSAMGLKASRIQS
;
A
#
# COMPACT_ATOMS: atom_id res chain seq x y z
N MET A 1 -29.40 -7.54 29.44
CA MET A 1 -28.65 -7.36 28.17
C MET A 1 -29.51 -7.17 26.90
N LYS A 2 -30.85 -7.30 26.90
CA LYS A 2 -31.69 -7.21 25.68
C LYS A 2 -32.27 -5.82 25.30
N ARG A 3 -31.94 -4.73 26.00
CA ARG A 3 -32.50 -3.38 25.74
C ARG A 3 -31.57 -2.38 25.02
N SER A 4 -30.33 -2.76 24.70
CA SER A 4 -29.35 -1.84 24.09
C SER A 4 -29.54 -1.61 22.58
N LEU A 5 -30.22 -2.52 21.86
CA LEU A 5 -30.35 -2.45 20.40
C LEU A 5 -31.57 -1.63 19.91
N VAL A 6 -32.61 -1.47 20.74
CA VAL A 6 -33.86 -0.78 20.32
C VAL A 6 -33.71 0.75 20.24
N ASN A 7 -32.70 1.33 20.90
CA ASN A 7 -32.48 2.78 20.94
C ASN A 7 -31.32 3.27 20.07
N LEU A 8 -30.74 2.42 19.21
CA LEU A 8 -29.58 2.81 18.38
C LEU A 8 -29.88 4.02 17.49
N GLY A 9 -31.11 4.10 16.94
CA GLY A 9 -31.56 5.25 16.14
C GLY A 9 -31.65 6.55 16.94
N TYR A 10 -32.01 6.48 18.23
CA TYR A 10 -31.99 7.64 19.12
C TYR A 10 -30.56 8.14 19.33
N PHE A 11 -29.61 7.24 19.60
CA PHE A 11 -28.20 7.61 19.79
C PHE A 11 -27.55 8.19 18.54
N ILE A 12 -27.87 7.65 17.35
CA ILE A 12 -27.40 8.19 16.07
C ILE A 12 -27.98 9.59 15.85
N ARG A 13 -29.28 9.77 16.05
CA ARG A 13 -29.94 11.07 15.89
C ARG A 13 -29.37 12.12 16.85
N GLU A 14 -29.14 11.73 18.10
CA GLU A 14 -28.54 12.59 19.11
C GLU A 14 -27.08 12.96 18.76
N ALA A 15 -26.29 12.00 18.24
CA ALA A 15 -24.94 12.26 17.76
C ALA A 15 -24.92 13.29 16.60
N PHE A 16 -25.87 13.20 15.66
CA PHE A 16 -26.01 14.21 14.60
C PHE A 16 -26.44 15.58 15.13
N THR A 17 -27.32 15.62 16.13
CA THR A 17 -27.69 16.88 16.80
C THR A 17 -26.48 17.52 17.49
N LEU A 18 -25.67 16.73 18.19
CA LEU A 18 -24.44 17.17 18.84
C LEU A 18 -23.40 17.70 17.84
N LEU A 19 -23.26 17.04 16.67
CA LEU A 19 -22.39 17.51 15.58
C LEU A 19 -22.82 18.88 15.04
N LYS A 20 -24.13 19.14 14.92
CA LYS A 20 -24.66 20.40 14.37
C LYS A 20 -24.52 21.59 15.31
N LEU A 21 -24.59 21.37 16.62
CA LEU A 21 -24.56 22.45 17.63
C LEU A 21 -23.18 23.13 17.75
N ASN A 22 -22.09 22.42 17.41
CA ASN A 22 -20.72 22.98 17.33
C ASN A 22 -20.04 22.62 16.00
N GLY A 23 -20.75 22.90 14.90
CA GLY A 23 -20.38 22.45 13.56
C GLY A 23 -18.95 22.80 13.13
N VAL A 24 -18.42 23.98 13.47
CA VAL A 24 -17.08 24.40 13.02
C VAL A 24 -15.96 23.58 13.67
N SER A 25 -16.03 23.32 14.98
CA SER A 25 -15.01 22.55 15.71
C SER A 25 -15.02 21.07 15.31
N HIS A 26 -16.23 20.50 15.15
CA HIS A 26 -16.39 19.14 14.66
C HIS A 26 -15.97 18.98 13.20
N LEU A 27 -16.27 19.96 12.34
CA LEU A 27 -15.86 19.98 10.94
C LEU A 27 -14.33 20.08 10.81
N LEU A 28 -13.69 20.98 11.57
CA LEU A 28 -12.24 21.11 11.55
C LEU A 28 -11.57 19.80 11.95
N SER A 29 -12.04 19.18 13.04
CA SER A 29 -11.51 17.91 13.50
C SER A 29 -11.77 16.78 12.51
N PHE A 30 -12.94 16.76 11.89
CA PHE A 30 -13.28 15.80 10.84
C PHE A 30 -12.35 15.91 9.65
N VAL A 31 -12.10 17.13 9.15
CA VAL A 31 -11.15 17.39 8.05
C VAL A 31 -9.74 16.99 8.45
N SER A 32 -9.28 17.32 9.67
CA SER A 32 -7.96 16.91 10.15
C SER A 32 -7.78 15.40 10.22
N ILE A 33 -8.79 14.66 10.72
CA ILE A 33 -8.77 13.19 10.78
C ILE A 33 -8.81 12.60 9.36
N ALA A 34 -9.66 13.13 8.48
CA ALA A 34 -9.74 12.70 7.09
C ALA A 34 -8.42 12.91 6.35
N LEU A 35 -7.76 14.05 6.57
CA LEU A 35 -6.45 14.34 5.98
C LEU A 35 -5.37 13.42 6.53
N ALA A 36 -5.33 13.17 7.83
CA ALA A 36 -4.38 12.26 8.46
C ALA A 36 -4.52 10.83 7.90
N PHE A 37 -5.75 10.33 7.78
CA PHE A 37 -6.02 9.02 7.19
C PHE A 37 -5.77 8.99 5.69
N PHE A 38 -5.99 10.08 4.96
CA PHE A 38 -5.66 10.18 3.54
C PHE A 38 -4.15 10.06 3.31
N LEU A 39 -3.34 10.83 4.05
CA LEU A 39 -1.89 10.74 3.97
C LEU A 39 -1.39 9.35 4.35
N LEU A 40 -1.96 8.76 5.41
CA LEU A 40 -1.63 7.39 5.81
C LEU A 40 -1.99 6.37 4.72
N SER A 41 -3.16 6.54 4.09
CA SER A 41 -3.65 5.70 3.01
C SER A 41 -2.73 5.74 1.78
N LEU A 42 -2.15 6.90 1.45
CA LEU A 42 -1.13 7.02 0.40
C LEU A 42 0.14 6.25 0.74
N VAL A 43 0.63 6.36 1.98
CA VAL A 43 1.82 5.63 2.45
C VAL A 43 1.58 4.12 2.39
N VAL A 44 0.42 3.65 2.85
CA VAL A 44 0.05 2.23 2.78
C VAL A 44 -0.08 1.77 1.33
N SER A 45 -0.72 2.55 0.46
CA SER A 45 -0.90 2.17 -0.94
C SER A 45 0.42 2.04 -1.69
N THR A 46 1.31 3.04 -1.53
CA THR A 46 2.65 3.01 -2.15
C THR A 46 3.48 1.86 -1.61
N TRP A 47 3.34 1.52 -0.32
CA TRP A 47 4.00 0.37 0.29
C TRP A 47 3.59 -0.95 -0.38
N TRP A 48 2.27 -1.14 -0.59
CA TRP A 48 1.77 -2.32 -1.30
C TRP A 48 2.24 -2.40 -2.76
N VAL A 49 2.32 -1.26 -3.46
CA VAL A 49 2.88 -1.21 -4.83
C VAL A 49 4.33 -1.66 -4.82
N SER A 50 5.16 -1.11 -3.93
CA SER A 50 6.57 -1.48 -3.84
C SER A 50 6.77 -2.96 -3.53
N LEU A 51 5.97 -3.53 -2.62
CA LEU A 51 6.01 -4.97 -2.34
C LEU A 51 5.63 -5.82 -3.55
N GLN A 52 4.61 -5.42 -4.31
CA GLN A 52 4.22 -6.14 -5.51
C GLN A 52 5.31 -6.08 -6.58
N ILE A 53 5.90 -4.90 -6.80
CA ILE A 53 7.00 -4.74 -7.76
C ILE A 53 8.19 -5.62 -7.35
N ILE A 54 8.54 -5.65 -6.06
CA ILE A 54 9.60 -6.54 -5.57
C ILE A 54 9.25 -8.00 -5.82
N ASP A 55 8.03 -8.44 -5.51
CA ASP A 55 7.60 -9.82 -5.69
C ASP A 55 7.61 -10.24 -7.16
N THR A 56 7.09 -9.39 -8.05
CA THR A 56 7.14 -9.65 -9.50
C THR A 56 8.57 -9.70 -10.01
N LEU A 57 9.42 -8.73 -9.66
CA LEU A 57 10.83 -8.72 -10.09
C LEU A 57 11.66 -9.84 -9.46
N GLN A 58 11.26 -10.38 -8.31
CA GLN A 58 11.91 -11.55 -7.71
C GLN A 58 11.47 -12.86 -8.36
N GLN A 59 10.21 -12.97 -8.76
CA GLN A 59 9.71 -14.10 -9.54
C GLN A 59 10.31 -14.11 -10.95
N GLU A 60 10.48 -12.93 -11.53
CA GLU A 60 11.20 -12.67 -12.79
C GLU A 60 12.70 -12.41 -12.55
N ALA A 61 13.29 -12.89 -11.45
CA ALA A 61 14.74 -12.81 -11.21
C ALA A 61 15.50 -13.77 -12.14
N GLU A 62 15.32 -13.54 -13.43
CA GLU A 62 15.98 -14.22 -14.52
C GLU A 62 17.15 -13.35 -14.96
N ILE A 63 18.32 -13.97 -14.98
CA ILE A 63 19.52 -13.33 -15.53
C ILE A 63 19.46 -13.55 -17.04
N SER A 64 19.34 -12.46 -17.81
CA SER A 64 19.47 -12.54 -19.27
C SER A 64 20.96 -12.54 -19.63
N VAL A 65 21.46 -13.67 -20.11
CA VAL A 65 22.84 -13.86 -20.56
C VAL A 65 22.89 -13.78 -22.09
N PHE A 66 23.42 -12.68 -22.63
CA PHE A 66 23.56 -12.48 -24.07
C PHE A 66 24.79 -13.20 -24.60
N ILE A 67 24.59 -13.97 -25.67
CA ILE A 67 25.61 -14.81 -26.30
C ILE A 67 26.25 -14.05 -27.47
N SER A 68 27.53 -14.29 -27.74
CA SER A 68 28.18 -13.75 -28.94
C SER A 68 27.56 -14.30 -30.23
N GLU A 69 27.42 -13.46 -31.26
CA GLU A 69 26.80 -13.78 -32.57
C GLU A 69 27.57 -14.87 -33.33
N ASP A 70 28.87 -15.01 -33.07
CA ASP A 70 29.76 -15.95 -33.76
C ASP A 70 29.81 -17.35 -33.14
N ILE A 71 28.95 -17.67 -32.17
CA ILE A 71 29.00 -18.95 -31.45
C ILE A 71 28.26 -20.05 -32.21
N SER A 72 28.93 -21.20 -32.36
CA SER A 72 28.33 -22.37 -33.02
C SER A 72 27.22 -22.98 -32.15
N GLN A 73 26.26 -23.67 -32.79
CA GLN A 73 25.17 -24.34 -32.06
C GLN A 73 25.69 -25.33 -31.00
N THR A 74 26.79 -26.03 -31.30
CA THR A 74 27.48 -26.93 -30.37
C THR A 74 28.04 -26.20 -29.15
N ASP A 75 28.61 -25.02 -29.36
CA ASP A 75 29.17 -24.20 -28.29
C ASP A 75 28.08 -23.55 -27.44
N GLN A 76 26.92 -23.21 -28.03
CA GLN A 76 25.73 -22.77 -27.30
C GLN A 76 25.18 -23.85 -26.37
N GLU A 77 25.10 -25.11 -26.82
CA GLU A 77 24.68 -26.24 -25.99
C GLU A 77 25.67 -26.47 -24.82
N ALA A 78 26.97 -26.38 -25.10
CA ALA A 78 28.01 -26.49 -24.08
C ALA A 78 27.94 -25.36 -23.05
N LEU A 79 27.68 -24.13 -23.49
CA LEU A 79 27.48 -22.98 -22.60
C LEU A 79 26.24 -23.16 -21.73
N THR A 80 25.12 -23.60 -22.33
CA THR A 80 23.86 -23.88 -21.61
C THR A 80 24.07 -24.94 -20.53
N ALA A 81 24.78 -26.02 -20.84
CA ALA A 81 25.11 -27.07 -19.87
C ALA A 81 26.02 -26.56 -18.74
N SER A 82 26.99 -25.70 -19.09
CA SER A 82 27.90 -25.08 -18.12
C SER A 82 27.17 -24.17 -17.14
N ILE A 83 26.24 -23.34 -17.63
CA ILE A 83 25.40 -22.46 -16.80
C ILE A 83 24.48 -23.31 -15.91
N THR A 84 23.85 -24.35 -16.47
CA THR A 84 22.97 -25.25 -15.70
C THR A 84 23.69 -25.95 -14.54
N ALA A 85 24.99 -26.20 -14.68
CA ALA A 85 25.80 -26.85 -13.65
C ALA A 85 26.16 -25.92 -12.47
N ILE A 86 25.95 -24.62 -12.59
CA ILE A 86 26.24 -23.65 -11.52
C ILE A 86 25.27 -23.87 -10.35
N PRO A 87 25.78 -24.05 -9.11
CA PRO A 87 24.93 -24.15 -7.93
C PRO A 87 24.01 -22.94 -7.77
N GLY A 88 22.70 -23.21 -7.59
CA GLY A 88 21.69 -22.16 -7.44
C GLY A 88 21.05 -21.71 -8.76
N VAL A 89 21.48 -22.25 -9.91
CA VAL A 89 20.71 -22.14 -11.17
C VAL A 89 19.58 -23.18 -11.15
N MET A 90 18.35 -22.72 -11.34
CA MET A 90 17.14 -23.56 -11.33
C MET A 90 16.72 -23.98 -12.75
N GLY A 91 17.09 -23.21 -13.76
CA GLY A 91 16.80 -23.51 -15.16
C GLY A 91 17.49 -22.53 -16.11
N VAL A 92 17.74 -23.01 -17.33
CA VAL A 92 18.29 -22.20 -18.43
C VAL A 92 17.43 -22.45 -19.67
N ARG A 93 16.96 -21.38 -20.29
CA ARG A 93 16.14 -21.44 -21.50
C ARG A 93 16.70 -20.48 -22.55
N MET A 94 16.77 -20.93 -23.80
CA MET A 94 17.13 -20.05 -24.90
C MET A 94 15.90 -19.27 -25.37
N VAL A 95 16.05 -17.96 -25.50
CA VAL A 95 15.08 -17.05 -26.09
C VAL A 95 15.64 -16.56 -27.41
N SER A 96 14.95 -16.83 -28.50
CA SER A 96 15.35 -16.35 -29.82
C SER A 96 15.06 -14.86 -29.97
N GLU A 97 15.69 -14.21 -30.95
CA GLU A 97 15.44 -12.81 -31.30
C GLU A 97 13.95 -12.55 -31.60
N THR A 98 13.29 -13.50 -32.28
CA THR A 98 11.86 -13.41 -32.61
C THR A 98 10.99 -13.53 -31.37
N GLU A 99 11.33 -14.43 -30.45
CA GLU A 99 10.60 -14.59 -29.19
C GLU A 99 10.79 -13.37 -28.29
N ALA A 100 12.01 -12.83 -28.21
CA ALA A 100 12.31 -11.60 -27.49
C ALA A 100 11.50 -10.41 -28.01
N PHE A 101 11.35 -10.30 -29.34
CA PHE A 101 10.50 -9.31 -29.97
C PHE A 101 9.03 -9.50 -29.61
N GLU A 102 8.49 -10.72 -29.69
CA GLU A 102 7.10 -11.02 -29.36
C GLU A 102 6.78 -10.74 -27.88
N GLN A 103 7.67 -11.14 -26.97
CA GLN A 103 7.53 -10.83 -25.55
C GLN A 103 7.52 -9.31 -25.30
N MET A 104 8.42 -8.57 -25.94
CA MET A 104 8.45 -7.11 -25.81
C MET A 104 7.19 -6.46 -26.39
N ALA A 105 6.72 -6.93 -27.56
CA ALA A 105 5.48 -6.45 -28.16
C ALA A 105 4.27 -6.71 -27.24
N ALA A 106 4.23 -7.87 -26.57
CA ALA A 106 3.19 -8.19 -25.61
C ALA A 106 3.23 -7.27 -24.36
N ILE A 107 4.42 -6.91 -23.88
CA ILE A 107 4.59 -5.96 -22.78
C ILE A 107 4.17 -4.56 -23.19
N LEU A 108 4.52 -4.15 -24.41
CA LEU A 108 4.20 -2.82 -24.94
C LEU A 108 2.73 -2.65 -25.34
N GLY A 109 1.98 -3.71 -25.62
CA GLY A 109 0.55 -3.62 -25.89
C GLY A 109 0.21 -2.63 -27.02
N GLU A 110 -0.54 -1.57 -26.70
CA GLU A 110 -0.95 -0.56 -27.68
C GLU A 110 0.23 0.29 -28.18
N GLU A 111 1.30 0.41 -27.39
CA GLU A 111 2.52 1.15 -27.73
C GLU A 111 3.53 0.31 -28.56
N ALA A 112 3.20 -0.93 -28.91
CA ALA A 112 4.07 -1.80 -29.70
C ALA A 112 4.36 -1.25 -31.11
N GLU A 113 3.60 -0.26 -31.60
CA GLU A 113 3.87 0.48 -32.84
C GLU A 113 5.29 1.06 -32.86
N VAL A 114 5.86 1.41 -31.70
CA VAL A 114 7.24 1.90 -31.61
C VAL A 114 8.26 0.89 -32.14
N LEU A 115 8.00 -0.41 -31.99
CA LEU A 115 8.89 -1.47 -32.49
C LEU A 115 8.90 -1.54 -34.02
N THR A 116 7.87 -1.01 -34.70
CA THR A 116 7.80 -1.01 -36.16
C THR A 116 8.63 0.09 -36.83
N TYR A 117 9.15 1.04 -36.05
CA TYR A 117 10.08 2.07 -36.56
C TYR A 117 11.51 1.55 -36.74
N PHE A 118 11.81 0.33 -36.31
CA PHE A 118 13.09 -0.32 -36.57
C PHE A 118 13.01 -1.11 -37.88
N ASP A 119 13.95 -0.86 -38.80
CA ASP A 119 14.03 -1.55 -40.09
C ASP A 119 14.38 -3.05 -39.94
N GLU A 120 15.08 -3.41 -38.87
CA GLU A 120 15.48 -4.78 -38.50
C GLU A 120 15.16 -5.04 -37.01
N ASN A 121 15.05 -6.32 -36.62
CA ASN A 121 14.75 -6.69 -35.24
C ASN A 121 15.88 -6.20 -34.31
N PRO A 122 15.61 -5.29 -33.35
CA PRO A 122 16.65 -4.73 -32.48
C PRO A 122 17.02 -5.65 -31.30
N PHE A 123 16.42 -6.83 -31.18
CA PHE A 123 16.63 -7.75 -30.05
C PHE A 123 17.59 -8.89 -30.38
N ASP A 124 18.62 -9.05 -29.55
CA ASP A 124 19.54 -10.19 -29.58
C ASP A 124 18.93 -11.43 -28.92
N ALA A 125 19.34 -12.63 -29.37
CA ALA A 125 19.06 -13.88 -28.65
C ALA A 125 19.81 -13.94 -27.31
N TYR A 126 19.16 -14.50 -26.28
CA TYR A 126 19.74 -14.62 -24.94
C TYR A 126 19.37 -15.92 -24.24
N LEU A 127 20.18 -16.33 -23.27
CA LEU A 127 19.85 -17.40 -22.32
C LEU A 127 19.20 -16.78 -21.09
N GLU A 128 17.94 -17.10 -20.89
CA GLU A 128 17.15 -16.78 -19.71
C GLU A 128 17.51 -17.79 -18.61
N THR A 129 18.22 -17.32 -17.59
CA THR A 129 18.74 -18.16 -16.50
C THR A 129 17.98 -17.85 -15.22
N SER A 130 17.11 -18.78 -14.80
CA SER A 130 16.38 -18.69 -13.53
C SER A 130 17.31 -19.08 -12.38
N VAL A 131 17.43 -18.21 -11.38
CA VAL A 131 18.38 -18.38 -10.28
C VAL A 131 17.71 -18.24 -8.92
N ASP A 132 18.29 -18.88 -7.90
CA ASP A 132 17.98 -18.59 -6.50
C ASP A 132 18.35 -17.12 -6.19
N PRO A 133 17.39 -16.26 -5.80
CA PRO A 133 17.63 -14.86 -5.48
C PRO A 133 18.72 -14.64 -4.41
N SER A 134 18.90 -15.61 -3.50
CA SER A 134 19.90 -15.52 -2.44
C SER A 134 21.33 -15.80 -2.92
N GLN A 135 21.49 -16.59 -4.00
CA GLN A 135 22.78 -16.97 -4.58
C GLN A 135 23.10 -16.23 -5.88
N ALA A 136 22.13 -15.45 -6.38
CA ALA A 136 22.20 -14.69 -7.60
C ALA A 136 23.55 -13.93 -7.73
N ALA A 137 23.99 -13.22 -6.67
CA ALA A 137 25.25 -12.45 -6.65
C ALA A 137 26.48 -13.28 -7.03
N VAL A 138 26.57 -14.51 -6.51
CA VAL A 138 27.68 -15.43 -6.77
C VAL A 138 27.57 -15.97 -8.20
N ILE A 139 26.38 -16.39 -8.60
CA ILE A 139 26.11 -16.92 -9.95
C ILE A 139 26.47 -15.89 -11.03
N TYR A 140 26.18 -14.61 -10.80
CA TYR A 140 26.55 -13.54 -11.73
C TYR A 140 28.07 -13.43 -11.94
N GLN A 141 28.85 -13.54 -10.87
CA GLN A 141 30.32 -13.51 -11.00
C GLN A 141 30.84 -14.74 -11.74
N GLU A 142 30.23 -15.92 -11.53
CA GLU A 142 30.60 -17.13 -12.27
C GLU A 142 30.23 -17.03 -13.76
N LEU A 143 29.07 -16.44 -14.08
CA LEU A 143 28.64 -16.22 -15.46
C LEU A 143 29.57 -15.27 -16.23
N LEU A 144 30.12 -14.23 -15.57
CA LEU A 144 31.09 -13.32 -16.19
C LEU A 144 32.41 -14.01 -16.58
N LEU A 145 32.75 -15.13 -15.95
CA LEU A 145 33.98 -15.88 -16.20
C LEU A 145 33.82 -16.87 -17.37
N LEU A 146 32.59 -17.13 -17.82
CA LEU A 146 32.34 -18.06 -18.92
C LEU A 146 32.71 -17.44 -20.26
N SER A 147 33.45 -18.20 -21.06
CA SER A 147 33.80 -17.80 -22.43
C SER A 147 32.56 -17.86 -23.33
N GLY A 148 32.33 -16.81 -24.11
CA GLY A 148 31.19 -16.71 -25.03
C GLY A 148 29.98 -15.91 -24.52
N VAL A 149 30.06 -15.42 -23.27
CA VAL A 149 29.12 -14.44 -22.74
C VAL A 149 29.55 -13.03 -23.18
N ARG A 150 28.66 -12.32 -23.89
CA ARG A 150 28.90 -10.95 -24.38
C ARG A 150 28.52 -9.92 -23.31
N HIS A 151 27.30 -10.04 -22.79
CA HIS A 151 26.74 -9.11 -21.82
C HIS A 151 25.77 -9.85 -20.90
N ILE A 152 25.73 -9.47 -19.63
CA ILE A 152 24.76 -9.99 -18.67
C ILE A 152 23.90 -8.81 -18.20
N ARG A 153 22.60 -8.87 -18.48
CA ARG A 153 21.66 -7.88 -17.95
C ARG A 153 21.22 -8.31 -16.56
N ASP A 154 21.66 -7.59 -15.53
CA ASP A 154 21.31 -7.85 -14.14
C ASP A 154 20.30 -6.82 -13.62
N ASN A 155 19.06 -7.27 -13.37
CA ASN A 155 18.02 -6.42 -12.78
C ASN A 155 18.19 -6.22 -11.26
N ARG A 156 19.23 -6.78 -10.64
CA ARG A 156 19.46 -6.68 -9.19
C ARG A 156 19.78 -5.31 -8.69
N GLU A 157 20.48 -4.47 -9.46
CA GLU A 157 20.74 -3.11 -9.02
C GLU A 157 19.42 -2.36 -8.84
N VAL A 158 18.50 -2.51 -9.79
CA VAL A 158 17.14 -1.97 -9.72
C VAL A 158 16.37 -2.60 -8.56
N LEU A 159 16.40 -3.93 -8.42
CA LEU A 159 15.72 -4.62 -7.31
C LEU A 159 16.25 -4.17 -5.94
N HIS A 160 17.56 -4.07 -5.77
CA HIS A 160 18.21 -3.64 -4.54
C HIS A 160 17.88 -2.17 -4.23
N GLN A 161 17.86 -1.30 -5.24
CA GLN A 161 17.41 0.08 -5.08
C GLN A 161 15.94 0.11 -4.61
N ILE A 162 15.03 -0.62 -5.24
CA ILE A 162 13.61 -0.69 -4.85
C ILE A 162 13.46 -1.27 -3.43
N GLN A 163 14.21 -2.31 -3.08
CA GLN A 163 14.23 -2.89 -1.73
C GLN A 163 14.74 -1.89 -0.69
N SER A 164 15.78 -1.12 -1.00
CA SER A 164 16.31 -0.10 -0.10
C SER A 164 15.30 1.04 0.13
N LEU A 165 14.65 1.50 -0.94
CA LEU A 165 13.57 2.49 -0.89
C LEU A 165 12.37 1.97 -0.10
N THR A 166 12.01 0.70 -0.31
CA THR A 166 10.97 0.03 0.46
C THR A 166 11.37 -0.02 1.93
N ASN A 167 12.54 -0.52 2.30
CA ASN A 167 12.97 -0.54 3.70
C ASN A 167 12.94 0.85 4.37
N LEU A 168 13.35 1.91 3.65
CA LEU A 168 13.21 3.29 4.13
C LEU A 168 11.73 3.66 4.35
N GLN A 169 10.87 3.37 3.37
CA GLN A 169 9.43 3.58 3.47
C GLN A 169 8.80 2.78 4.61
N ARG A 170 9.37 1.64 5.00
CA ARG A 170 8.87 0.82 6.12
C ARG A 170 9.01 1.58 7.43
N VAL A 171 10.22 2.10 7.65
CA VAL A 171 10.57 2.84 8.86
C VAL A 171 9.75 4.13 8.92
N LEU A 172 9.73 4.90 7.81
CA LEU A 172 8.94 6.13 7.72
C LEU A 172 7.44 5.84 7.87
N GLY A 173 6.93 4.77 7.25
CA GLY A 173 5.54 4.38 7.31
C GLY A 173 5.09 4.00 8.71
N LEU A 174 5.93 3.27 9.46
CA LEU A 174 5.67 2.99 10.88
C LEU A 174 5.63 4.27 11.72
N LEU A 175 6.54 5.21 11.48
CA LEU A 175 6.52 6.53 12.14
C LEU A 175 5.26 7.31 11.80
N PHE A 176 4.83 7.30 10.53
CA PHE A 176 3.59 7.94 10.09
C PHE A 176 2.35 7.30 10.73
N ILE A 177 2.28 5.97 10.82
CA ILE A 177 1.19 5.25 11.51
C ILE A 177 1.14 5.68 12.98
N ALA A 178 2.28 5.69 13.67
CA ALA A 178 2.35 6.09 15.08
C ALA A 178 1.95 7.56 15.28
N ALA A 179 2.42 8.47 14.42
CA ALA A 179 2.11 9.89 14.47
C ALA A 179 0.63 10.16 14.17
N ALA A 180 0.09 9.61 13.06
CA ALA A 180 -1.31 9.77 12.67
C ALA A 180 -2.26 9.14 13.70
N GLY A 181 -1.91 7.96 14.22
CA GLY A 181 -2.65 7.30 15.28
C GLY A 181 -2.69 8.15 16.55
N THR A 182 -1.53 8.62 17.03
CA THR A 182 -1.44 9.47 18.23
C THR A 182 -2.19 10.79 18.04
N ALA A 183 -2.02 11.47 16.90
CA ALA A 183 -2.72 12.70 16.58
C ALA A 183 -4.24 12.50 16.59
N THR A 184 -4.72 11.40 15.98
CA THR A 184 -6.15 11.05 15.94
C THR A 184 -6.68 10.80 17.35
N LEU A 185 -5.97 10.04 18.19
CA LEU A 185 -6.35 9.80 19.59
C LEU A 185 -6.44 11.10 20.39
N VAL A 186 -5.47 12.00 20.22
CA VAL A 186 -5.44 13.30 20.91
C VAL A 186 -6.62 14.17 20.47
N VAL A 187 -6.89 14.28 19.17
CA VAL A 187 -8.00 15.06 18.62
C VAL A 187 -9.34 14.54 19.14
N ILE A 188 -9.58 13.22 19.09
CA ILE A 188 -10.84 12.63 19.57
C ILE A 188 -10.98 12.78 21.08
N SER A 189 -9.90 12.54 21.84
CA SER A 189 -9.93 12.70 23.29
C SER A 189 -10.24 14.15 23.68
N HIS A 190 -9.71 15.13 22.95
CA HIS A 190 -9.99 16.53 23.17
C HIS A 190 -11.47 16.85 22.86
N LEU A 191 -11.96 16.41 21.69
CA LEU A 191 -13.35 16.62 21.27
C LEU A 191 -14.37 16.05 22.25
N ILE A 192 -14.14 14.83 22.74
CA ILE A 192 -15.05 14.22 23.71
C ILE A 192 -15.03 14.98 25.02
N ARG A 193 -13.86 15.42 25.49
CA ARG A 193 -13.77 16.23 26.71
C ARG A 193 -14.54 17.53 26.55
N GLN A 194 -14.37 18.20 25.42
CA GLN A 194 -15.10 19.43 25.10
C GLN A 194 -16.62 19.18 25.04
N GLY A 195 -17.05 18.11 24.35
CA GLY A 195 -18.46 17.74 24.26
C GLY A 195 -19.09 17.42 25.62
N VAL A 196 -18.37 16.70 26.48
CA VAL A 196 -18.80 16.41 27.87
C VAL A 196 -18.91 17.71 28.68
N TYR A 197 -17.92 18.61 28.57
CA TYR A 197 -17.93 19.88 29.27
C TYR A 197 -19.12 20.77 28.86
N GLN A 198 -19.42 20.84 27.57
CA GLN A 198 -20.55 21.62 27.04
C GLN A 198 -21.91 21.07 27.49
N ASN A 199 -22.03 19.75 27.67
CA ASN A 199 -23.27 19.09 28.07
C ASN A 199 -23.33 18.74 29.57
N ARG A 200 -22.43 19.32 30.39
CA ARG A 200 -22.30 18.97 31.82
C ARG A 200 -23.60 19.09 32.62
N ASN A 201 -24.45 20.06 32.31
CA ASN A 201 -25.72 20.29 33.01
C ASN A 201 -26.72 19.15 32.71
N GLN A 202 -26.82 18.71 31.46
CA GLN A 202 -27.67 17.59 31.08
C GLN A 202 -27.16 16.28 31.68
N ILE A 203 -25.83 16.09 31.68
CA ILE A 203 -25.18 14.94 32.33
C ILE A 203 -25.49 14.92 33.83
N HIS A 204 -25.46 16.07 34.50
CA HIS A 204 -25.80 16.18 35.92
C HIS A 204 -27.25 15.73 36.18
N THR A 205 -28.21 16.21 35.38
CA THR A 205 -29.61 15.78 35.47
C THR A 205 -29.77 14.27 35.24
N LEU A 206 -29.09 13.70 34.25
CA LEU A 206 -29.12 12.25 33.99
C LEU A 206 -28.54 11.45 35.16
N LYS A 207 -27.46 11.94 35.80
CA LYS A 207 -26.89 11.32 37.00
C LYS A 207 -27.88 11.32 38.17
N LEU A 208 -28.61 12.42 38.39
CA LEU A 208 -29.63 12.53 39.45
C LEU A 208 -30.82 11.56 39.24
N LEU A 209 -31.14 11.24 37.99
CA LEU A 209 -32.17 10.25 37.63
C LEU A 209 -31.69 8.80 37.72
N GLY A 210 -30.45 8.55 38.15
CA GLY A 210 -29.88 7.21 38.28
C GLY A 210 -29.48 6.56 36.95
N ALA A 211 -29.24 7.35 35.90
CA ALA A 211 -28.81 6.80 34.60
C ALA A 211 -27.43 6.11 34.71
N PRO A 212 -27.24 4.92 34.11
CA PRO A 212 -25.97 4.22 34.21
C PRO A 212 -24.86 4.97 33.44
N PRO A 213 -23.59 4.91 33.89
CA PRO A 213 -22.48 5.65 33.27
C PRO A 213 -22.26 5.32 31.79
N SER A 214 -22.60 4.10 31.37
CA SER A 214 -22.54 3.69 29.95
C SER A 214 -23.59 4.39 29.10
N PHE A 215 -24.78 4.65 29.63
CA PHE A 215 -25.84 5.37 28.92
C PHE A 215 -25.46 6.84 28.68
N ILE A 216 -24.77 7.47 29.65
CA ILE A 216 -24.26 8.83 29.54
C ILE A 216 -23.09 8.91 28.54
N ALA A 217 -22.25 7.89 28.48
CA ALA A 217 -21.05 7.86 27.65
C ALA A 217 -21.31 7.50 26.17
N LEU A 218 -22.36 6.73 25.89
CA LEU A 218 -22.63 6.17 24.56
C LEU A 218 -22.80 7.23 23.44
N PRO A 219 -23.51 8.37 23.64
CA PRO A 219 -23.62 9.40 22.61
C PRO A 219 -22.24 9.96 22.18
N PHE A 220 -21.36 10.20 23.14
CA PHE A 220 -20.01 10.71 22.88
C PHE A 220 -19.12 9.69 22.17
N LEU A 221 -19.25 8.40 22.53
CA LEU A 221 -18.58 7.30 21.83
C LEU A 221 -19.00 7.25 20.35
N MET A 222 -20.30 7.38 20.08
CA MET A 222 -20.84 7.38 18.72
C MET A 222 -20.38 8.58 17.90
N VAL A 223 -20.20 9.76 18.53
CA VAL A 223 -19.62 10.94 17.85
C VAL A 223 -18.16 10.68 17.45
N GLY A 224 -17.32 10.18 18.36
CA GLY A 224 -15.93 9.88 18.06
C GLY A 224 -15.78 8.82 16.96
N LEU A 225 -16.57 7.74 17.05
CA LEU A 225 -16.66 6.71 16.01
C LEU A 225 -17.11 7.25 14.67
N GLY A 226 -18.16 8.08 14.65
CA GLY A 226 -18.70 8.68 13.44
C GLY A 226 -17.69 9.60 12.74
N LEU A 227 -16.94 10.39 13.52
CA LEU A 227 -15.89 11.26 13.00
C LEU A 227 -14.73 10.45 12.39
N THR A 228 -14.27 9.39 13.05
CA THR A 228 -13.21 8.54 12.50
C THR A 228 -13.64 7.72 11.31
N LEU A 229 -14.83 7.10 11.36
CA LEU A 229 -15.31 6.28 10.26
C LEU A 229 -15.66 7.14 9.05
N GLY A 230 -16.29 8.30 9.26
CA GLY A 230 -16.55 9.25 8.18
C GLY A 230 -15.26 9.83 7.60
N GLY A 231 -14.27 10.16 8.44
CA GLY A 231 -12.96 10.62 8.00
C GLY A 231 -12.20 9.54 7.22
N GLY A 232 -12.24 8.29 7.69
CA GLY A 232 -11.68 7.13 7.02
C GLY A 232 -12.35 6.86 5.67
N LEU A 233 -13.67 6.95 5.61
CA LEU A 233 -14.42 6.79 4.36
C LEU A 233 -14.03 7.87 3.34
N LEU A 234 -13.99 9.15 3.75
CA LEU A 234 -13.52 10.23 2.88
C LEU A 234 -12.07 10.01 2.42
N ALA A 235 -11.18 9.63 3.33
CA ALA A 235 -9.80 9.31 3.01
C ALA A 235 -9.71 8.21 1.94
N THR A 236 -10.49 7.13 2.07
CA THR A 236 -10.51 6.05 1.07
C THR A 236 -11.01 6.53 -0.30
N LEU A 237 -12.02 7.39 -0.35
CA LEU A 237 -12.53 7.97 -1.59
C LEU A 237 -11.48 8.87 -2.26
N PHE A 238 -10.85 9.76 -1.50
CA PHE A 238 -9.77 10.61 -2.02
C PHE A 238 -8.56 9.81 -2.48
N THR A 239 -8.19 8.76 -1.74
CA THR A 239 -7.08 7.88 -2.12
C THR A 239 -7.40 7.18 -3.44
N ARG A 240 -8.62 6.64 -3.58
CA ARG A 240 -9.05 6.00 -4.83
C ARG A 240 -8.94 6.96 -6.01
N TRP A 241 -9.39 8.20 -5.83
CA TRP A 241 -9.29 9.23 -6.86
C TRP A 241 -7.84 9.60 -7.19
N ALA A 242 -7.00 9.82 -6.17
CA ALA A 242 -5.59 10.14 -6.34
C ALA A 242 -4.80 9.03 -7.05
N LEU A 243 -5.05 7.77 -6.68
CA LEU A 243 -4.42 6.61 -7.30
C LEU A 243 -4.88 6.39 -8.74
N TYR A 244 -6.17 6.61 -9.03
CA TYR A 244 -6.66 6.54 -10.40
C TYR A 244 -5.94 7.55 -11.31
N LEU A 245 -5.80 8.80 -10.85
CA LEU A 245 -5.03 9.82 -11.56
C LEU A 245 -3.55 9.46 -11.70
N GLY A 246 -2.94 8.95 -10.62
CA GLY A 246 -1.54 8.52 -10.63
C GLY A 246 -1.30 7.40 -11.64
N TYR A 247 -2.17 6.40 -11.70
CA TYR A 247 -2.07 5.31 -12.64
C TYR A 247 -2.23 5.77 -14.09
N GLN A 248 -3.13 6.70 -14.40
CA GLN A 248 -3.22 7.23 -15.78
C GLN A 248 -1.95 7.95 -16.22
N GLN A 249 -1.31 8.68 -15.30
CA GLN A 249 -0.08 9.43 -15.59
C GLN A 249 1.16 8.51 -15.67
N LEU A 250 1.14 7.37 -14.97
CA LEU A 250 2.26 6.43 -14.89
C LEU A 250 2.17 5.28 -15.92
N ALA A 251 0.97 4.87 -16.31
CA ALA A 251 0.78 3.79 -17.28
C ALA A 251 1.25 4.20 -18.68
N ALA A 252 1.02 5.44 -19.09
CA ALA A 252 1.40 5.91 -20.43
C ALA A 252 2.92 6.01 -20.68
N PRO A 253 3.76 6.43 -19.70
CA PRO A 253 5.21 6.55 -19.95
C PRO A 253 6.03 5.30 -19.59
N LEU A 254 5.50 4.38 -18.78
CA LEU A 254 6.25 3.27 -18.18
C LEU A 254 5.49 1.93 -18.29
N PRO A 255 5.26 1.40 -19.51
CA PRO A 255 4.58 0.12 -19.71
C PRO A 255 5.33 -1.07 -19.07
N PHE A 256 6.62 -0.90 -18.79
CA PHE A 256 7.49 -1.94 -18.24
C PHE A 256 7.41 -2.13 -16.72
N ILE A 257 6.66 -1.30 -15.98
CA ILE A 257 6.54 -1.46 -14.52
C ILE A 257 5.33 -2.35 -14.22
N PRO A 258 5.51 -3.52 -13.56
CA PRO A 258 4.41 -4.39 -13.19
C PRO A 258 3.59 -3.77 -12.07
N LEU A 259 2.62 -2.94 -12.43
CA LEU A 259 1.74 -2.29 -11.48
C LEU A 259 0.64 -3.27 -11.01
N PRO A 260 0.35 -3.34 -9.69
CA PRO A 260 -0.73 -4.18 -9.20
C PRO A 260 -2.08 -3.71 -9.77
N PRO A 261 -3.03 -4.64 -9.99
CA PRO A 261 -4.39 -4.28 -10.38
C PRO A 261 -5.01 -3.29 -9.39
N LEU A 262 -5.54 -2.19 -9.90
CA LEU A 262 -6.17 -1.12 -9.10
C LEU A 262 -7.24 -1.65 -8.14
N THR A 263 -7.98 -2.68 -8.55
CA THR A 263 -9.04 -3.30 -7.74
C THR A 263 -8.51 -3.93 -6.46
N VAL A 264 -7.38 -4.65 -6.55
CA VAL A 264 -6.73 -5.30 -5.40
C VAL A 264 -6.16 -4.25 -4.45
N LEU A 265 -5.49 -3.24 -5.01
CA LEU A 265 -4.90 -2.16 -4.24
C LEU A 265 -5.98 -1.34 -3.50
N PHE A 266 -7.07 -0.97 -4.17
CA PHE A 266 -8.19 -0.27 -3.52
C PHE A 266 -8.82 -1.09 -2.41
N ARG A 267 -9.02 -2.40 -2.63
CA ARG A 267 -9.58 -3.29 -1.62
C ARG A 267 -8.67 -3.36 -0.39
N ASN A 268 -7.39 -3.61 -0.58
CA ASN A 268 -6.45 -3.79 0.54
C ASN A 268 -6.28 -2.48 1.33
N THR A 269 -6.09 -1.35 0.66
CA THR A 269 -5.95 -0.05 1.34
C THR A 269 -7.24 0.34 2.07
N SER A 270 -8.41 0.18 1.43
CA SER A 270 -9.68 0.52 2.08
C SER A 270 -9.95 -0.33 3.32
N LEU A 271 -9.66 -1.63 3.27
CA LEU A 271 -9.79 -2.52 4.43
C LEU A 271 -8.88 -2.06 5.58
N VAL A 272 -7.60 -1.78 5.31
CA VAL A 272 -6.66 -1.32 6.35
C VAL A 272 -7.12 -0.01 6.97
N ILE A 273 -7.48 0.98 6.14
CA ILE A 273 -7.86 2.30 6.63
C ILE A 273 -9.18 2.25 7.40
N LEU A 274 -10.21 1.55 6.92
CA LEU A 274 -11.48 1.44 7.63
C LEU A 274 -11.35 0.68 8.96
N SER A 275 -10.52 -0.38 8.97
CA SER A 275 -10.21 -1.14 10.19
C SER A 275 -9.50 -0.25 11.22
N LEU A 276 -8.49 0.50 10.78
CA LEU A 276 -7.76 1.41 11.64
C LEU A 276 -8.64 2.58 12.13
N SER A 277 -9.51 3.10 11.27
CA SER A 277 -10.49 4.14 11.61
C SER A 277 -11.42 3.67 12.72
N LEU A 278 -11.91 2.43 12.62
CA LEU A 278 -12.76 1.82 13.64
C LEU A 278 -11.99 1.66 14.96
N LEU A 279 -10.77 1.09 14.91
CA LEU A 279 -9.95 0.85 16.09
C LEU A 279 -9.59 2.16 16.82
N LEU A 280 -9.13 3.17 16.07
CA LEU A 280 -8.78 4.48 16.63
C LEU A 280 -10.02 5.24 17.12
N GLY A 281 -11.16 5.07 16.46
CA GLY A 281 -12.43 5.62 16.91
C GLY A 281 -12.86 5.07 18.26
N ILE A 282 -12.80 3.74 18.45
CA ILE A 282 -13.10 3.08 19.73
C ILE A 282 -12.09 3.52 20.79
N ALA A 283 -10.79 3.41 20.48
CA ALA A 283 -9.70 3.68 21.43
C ALA A 283 -9.68 5.16 21.87
N GLY A 284 -9.71 6.08 20.92
CA GLY A 284 -9.72 7.52 21.19
C GLY A 284 -10.96 7.92 21.98
N SER A 285 -12.09 7.30 21.68
CA SER A 285 -13.32 7.59 22.40
C SER A 285 -13.32 7.10 23.85
N ALA A 286 -12.81 5.88 24.07
CA ALA A 286 -12.63 5.34 25.41
C ALA A 286 -11.64 6.17 26.25
N MET A 287 -10.53 6.61 25.64
CA MET A 287 -9.54 7.47 26.30
C MET A 287 -10.13 8.82 26.70
N GLY A 288 -10.87 9.47 25.79
CA GLY A 288 -11.53 10.76 26.08
C GLY A 288 -12.53 10.67 27.23
N LEU A 289 -13.33 9.61 27.26
CA LEU A 289 -14.30 9.36 28.33
C LEU A 289 -13.64 9.05 29.69
N LYS A 290 -12.53 8.30 29.70
CA LYS A 290 -11.80 8.01 30.94
C LYS A 290 -11.17 9.29 31.50
N ALA A 291 -10.60 10.13 30.63
CA ALA A 291 -9.98 11.38 31.03
C ALA A 291 -10.99 12.42 31.54
N SER A 292 -12.24 12.43 31.03
CA SER A 292 -13.28 13.37 31.48
C SER A 292 -13.88 13.02 32.85
N ARG A 293 -13.88 11.73 33.24
CA ARG A 293 -14.30 11.30 34.59
C ARG A 293 -13.40 11.82 35.72
N ILE A 294 -12.17 12.25 35.42
CA ILE A 294 -11.23 12.80 36.41
C ILE A 294 -11.63 14.22 36.83
N GLN A 295 -12.56 14.88 36.12
CA GLN A 295 -13.01 16.25 36.41
C GLN A 295 -14.42 16.34 37.02
N SER A 296 -15.09 15.22 37.33
CA SER A 296 -16.46 15.22 37.89
C SER A 296 -16.56 14.59 39.27
#